data_AF-A0A2C6DEU3-F1
#
_entry.id   AF-A0A2C6DEU3-F1
#
_cell.length_a   1.000
_cell.length_b   1.000
_cell.length_c   1.000
_cell.angle_alpha   90.00
_cell.angle_beta   90.00
_cell.angle_gamma   90.00
#
_symmetry.space_group_name_H-M   'P 1'
#
loop_
_entity.id
_entity.type
_entity.pdbx_description
1 polymer ?
#
loop_
_entity_poly.entity_id
_entity_poly.type
_entity_poly.pdbx_seq_one_letter_code
_entity_poly.pdbx_strand_id
1 'polypeptide(L)'
;MNTISTRLFFFSSRDVRLNGVMLALALGVSALPAVANMSNPTSGRIHGRLPTVTGDIQILNPGGTTVVTNNQVVNENAKPSQFTASTNYSGLTVTDLDGDTGLSWTVNTAGVALSWKHGATILSSGQLNQPFSPGWEGETLTVSAVAPTTVSSITGIPRSGSGPVSGTAVYSVKVPPITWLYRVNGVTFNANQGFPTTGFIGAKYQILAGADTNNSNYTWTVSPPVSWITVDNNGLVTYTGTPPSSDWSYTIQIRNRISGTIRTISTNTLQKWHTFRIGASMTQGKAIDYCTSLGSGYRLPTYYDLLNGRPRVTNGQSEQPVSRTAPGPLWSEWGNISAYISNIDYITWTRTVTDSLSTTGTNFASVNFSAGTYKSVWSPDNKNSASDNNPSHPWQTVSCVKSI
;
A
#
# COMPACT_ATOMS: atom_id res chain seq x y z
N MET A 1 40.62 24.59 46.86
CA MET A 1 41.73 23.70 47.27
C MET A 1 41.46 22.32 46.69
N ASN A 2 42.42 21.85 45.88
CA ASN A 2 42.63 20.51 45.29
C ASN A 2 41.53 19.87 44.41
N THR A 3 41.76 19.34 43.20
CA THR A 3 42.88 19.37 42.21
C THR A 3 42.38 18.62 40.94
N ILE A 4 42.63 19.21 39.74
CA ILE A 4 43.25 18.65 38.50
C ILE A 4 42.58 17.44 37.79
N SER A 5 42.56 17.27 36.47
CA SER A 5 42.68 18.12 35.26
C SER A 5 42.56 17.21 34.04
N THR A 6 41.77 17.60 33.07
CA THR A 6 41.70 17.08 31.69
C THR A 6 42.73 17.81 30.81
N ARG A 7 43.24 17.20 29.72
CA ARG A 7 43.28 17.80 28.35
C ARG A 7 44.07 16.98 27.31
N LEU A 8 43.43 16.82 26.15
CA LEU A 8 43.98 16.62 24.80
C LEU A 8 44.80 17.85 24.34
N PHE A 9 45.71 17.70 23.36
CA PHE A 9 45.77 18.55 22.13
C PHE A 9 46.75 17.96 21.08
N PHE A 10 46.56 18.37 19.82
CA PHE A 10 47.09 17.87 18.54
C PHE A 10 48.05 18.89 17.84
N PHE A 11 48.71 18.45 16.76
CA PHE A 11 49.44 19.18 15.65
C PHE A 11 50.89 19.66 15.92
N SER A 12 51.88 19.76 15.01
CA SER A 12 52.08 19.50 13.56
C SER A 12 53.55 19.81 13.10
N SER A 13 54.08 19.02 12.14
CA SER A 13 54.88 19.38 10.91
C SER A 13 56.37 19.83 10.83
N ARG A 14 57.02 19.29 9.75
CA ARG A 14 58.20 19.70 8.89
C ARG A 14 59.65 19.43 9.38
N ASP A 15 60.70 19.14 8.59
CA ASP A 15 60.97 18.70 7.19
C ASP A 15 62.50 18.39 7.03
N VAL A 16 62.87 17.33 6.26
CA VAL A 16 63.89 17.24 5.15
C VAL A 16 65.43 17.06 5.37
N ARG A 17 66.01 16.13 4.56
CA ARG A 17 67.42 15.89 4.03
C ARG A 17 68.26 14.75 4.68
N LEU A 18 69.04 13.89 3.98
CA LEU A 18 69.24 13.47 2.58
C LEU A 18 70.25 12.27 2.54
N ASN A 19 70.12 11.37 1.55
CA ASN A 19 71.13 10.55 0.84
C ASN A 19 71.95 9.41 1.51
N GLY A 20 71.77 8.20 0.98
CA GLY A 20 72.73 7.09 1.01
C GLY A 20 72.25 5.89 0.19
N VAL A 21 72.83 5.72 -1.01
CA VAL A 21 72.53 4.71 -2.04
C VAL A 21 72.79 3.26 -1.54
N MET A 22 71.86 2.34 -1.81
CA MET A 22 72.15 0.98 -2.34
C MET A 22 70.87 0.19 -2.65
N LEU A 23 70.86 -0.34 -3.86
CA LEU A 23 69.82 -1.09 -4.57
C LEU A 23 69.95 -2.59 -4.24
N ALA A 24 68.88 -3.27 -3.80
CA ALA A 24 68.79 -4.73 -3.89
C ALA A 24 67.32 -5.23 -3.90
N LEU A 25 66.98 -5.83 -5.04
CA LEU A 25 65.87 -6.74 -5.37
C LEU A 25 65.24 -7.52 -4.19
N ALA A 26 63.90 -7.49 -4.08
CA ALA A 26 63.14 -8.54 -3.42
C ALA A 26 61.72 -8.67 -4.01
N LEU A 27 61.63 -9.33 -5.18
CA LEU A 27 60.42 -10.06 -5.60
C LEU A 27 60.49 -11.44 -4.94
N GLY A 28 59.64 -11.70 -3.96
CA GLY A 28 59.55 -12.98 -3.26
C GLY A 28 58.09 -13.37 -3.03
N VAL A 29 57.57 -14.19 -3.93
CA VAL A 29 56.24 -14.81 -3.88
C VAL A 29 56.14 -15.71 -2.64
N SER A 30 55.23 -15.40 -1.72
CA SER A 30 54.87 -16.27 -0.61
C SER A 30 53.86 -17.33 -1.08
N ALA A 31 54.36 -18.43 -1.64
CA ALA A 31 53.57 -19.66 -1.72
C ALA A 31 53.60 -20.34 -0.34
N LEU A 32 52.49 -20.26 0.41
CA LEU A 32 52.29 -21.13 1.56
C LEU A 32 52.04 -22.55 1.04
N PRO A 33 52.72 -23.59 1.55
CA PRO A 33 52.44 -24.96 1.13
C PRO A 33 51.04 -25.36 1.59
N ALA A 34 50.20 -25.78 0.65
CA ALA A 34 48.99 -26.53 0.96
C ALA A 34 49.42 -27.87 1.56
N VAL A 35 49.30 -28.01 2.87
CA VAL A 35 49.63 -29.25 3.58
C VAL A 35 48.50 -30.24 3.35
N ALA A 36 48.75 -31.27 2.55
CA ALA A 36 47.84 -32.40 2.41
C ALA A 36 47.87 -33.22 3.71
N ASN A 37 46.71 -33.40 4.34
CA ASN A 37 46.59 -34.22 5.55
C ASN A 37 46.51 -35.70 5.14
N MET A 38 47.60 -36.46 5.33
CA MET A 38 47.60 -37.92 5.14
C MET A 38 47.13 -38.60 6.42
N SER A 39 45.99 -39.30 6.36
CA SER A 39 45.60 -40.25 7.39
C SER A 39 46.43 -41.54 7.34
N ASN A 40 46.69 -42.15 8.50
CA ASN A 40 47.40 -43.44 8.66
C ASN A 40 46.85 -44.55 7.75
N PRO A 41 47.69 -45.52 7.33
CA PRO A 41 47.41 -46.42 6.21
C PRO A 41 46.35 -47.45 6.58
N THR A 42 45.11 -47.14 6.24
CA THR A 42 44.03 -48.10 6.05
C THR A 42 43.73 -48.11 4.55
N SER A 43 44.16 -49.17 3.85
CA SER A 43 43.90 -49.39 2.40
C SER A 43 44.09 -48.15 1.50
N GLY A 44 45.34 -47.81 1.18
CA GLY A 44 45.75 -46.58 0.49
C GLY A 44 45.17 -46.31 -0.91
N ARG A 45 43.88 -45.97 -1.01
CA ARG A 45 43.26 -45.33 -2.17
C ARG A 45 42.91 -43.89 -1.78
N ILE A 46 43.47 -42.91 -2.49
CA ILE A 46 42.93 -41.56 -2.48
C ILE A 46 41.57 -41.65 -3.19
N HIS A 47 40.48 -41.43 -2.45
CA HIS A 47 39.16 -41.29 -3.06
C HIS A 47 39.08 -39.91 -3.71
N GLY A 48 38.83 -39.89 -5.01
CA GLY A 48 38.52 -38.68 -5.76
C GLY A 48 37.11 -38.18 -5.47
N ARG A 49 36.73 -37.10 -6.15
CA ARG A 49 35.42 -36.46 -6.11
C ARG A 49 34.56 -36.99 -7.25
N LEU A 50 33.25 -36.90 -7.08
CA LEU A 50 32.33 -37.19 -8.17
C LEU A 50 32.32 -36.01 -9.16
N PRO A 51 32.04 -36.29 -10.45
CA PRO A 51 31.79 -35.23 -11.42
C PRO A 51 30.61 -34.37 -10.97
N THR A 52 30.66 -33.07 -11.27
CA THR A 52 29.61 -32.11 -10.94
C THR A 52 28.86 -31.71 -12.20
N VAL A 53 27.53 -31.79 -12.17
CA VAL A 53 26.67 -31.24 -13.23
C VAL A 53 26.36 -29.79 -12.88
N THR A 54 26.60 -28.86 -13.80
CA THR A 54 26.31 -27.42 -13.64
C THR A 54 25.42 -26.90 -14.75
N GLY A 55 24.55 -25.94 -14.44
CA GLY A 55 23.69 -25.25 -15.40
C GLY A 55 22.25 -25.08 -14.93
N ASP A 56 21.43 -24.47 -15.80
CA ASP A 56 20.07 -24.07 -15.44
C ASP A 56 19.03 -25.10 -15.84
N ILE A 57 18.21 -25.50 -14.86
CA ILE A 57 16.95 -26.21 -15.12
C ILE A 57 15.89 -25.16 -15.41
N GLN A 58 15.42 -25.13 -16.65
CA GLN A 58 14.34 -24.22 -17.05
C GLN A 58 13.04 -24.57 -16.33
N ILE A 59 12.28 -23.55 -15.96
CA ILE A 59 10.95 -23.69 -15.36
C ILE A 59 9.92 -23.31 -16.42
N LEU A 60 8.80 -24.01 -16.44
CA LEU A 60 7.71 -23.85 -17.38
C LEU A 60 6.49 -23.28 -16.67
N ASN A 61 5.80 -22.38 -17.35
CA ASN A 61 4.51 -21.84 -16.94
C ASN A 61 3.45 -22.95 -16.81
N PRO A 62 2.35 -22.68 -16.07
CA PRO A 62 1.18 -23.55 -16.08
C PRO A 62 0.76 -23.91 -17.51
N GLY A 63 0.63 -25.21 -17.78
CA GLY A 63 0.44 -25.76 -19.13
C GLY A 63 1.69 -26.40 -19.73
N GLY A 64 2.87 -26.20 -19.14
CA GLY A 64 4.06 -27.02 -19.41
C GLY A 64 4.73 -26.79 -20.77
N THR A 65 4.47 -25.66 -21.44
CA THR A 65 5.03 -25.38 -22.78
C THR A 65 5.95 -24.15 -22.80
N THR A 66 5.58 -23.09 -22.10
CA THR A 66 6.28 -21.79 -22.18
C THR A 66 7.25 -21.63 -21.02
N VAL A 67 8.52 -21.39 -21.31
CA VAL A 67 9.55 -21.14 -20.29
C VAL A 67 9.26 -19.85 -19.50
N VAL A 68 9.46 -19.91 -18.19
CA VAL A 68 9.38 -18.76 -17.28
C VAL A 68 10.55 -17.82 -17.57
N THR A 69 10.23 -16.55 -17.76
CA THR A 69 11.25 -15.50 -17.90
C THR A 69 11.37 -14.68 -16.63
N ASN A 70 12.56 -14.11 -16.39
CA ASN A 70 12.77 -13.31 -15.20
C ASN A 70 11.90 -12.03 -15.24
N ASN A 71 11.24 -11.73 -14.12
CA ASN A 71 10.24 -10.67 -13.94
C ASN A 71 8.95 -10.84 -14.75
N GLN A 72 8.64 -12.05 -15.22
CA GLN A 72 7.38 -12.33 -15.90
C GLN A 72 6.18 -12.01 -15.01
N VAL A 73 5.14 -11.39 -15.59
CA VAL A 73 3.85 -11.22 -14.92
C VAL A 73 3.04 -12.51 -15.04
N VAL A 74 2.56 -13.04 -13.92
CA VAL A 74 1.80 -14.30 -13.88
C VAL A 74 0.30 -14.06 -14.01
N ASN A 75 -0.41 -15.09 -14.50
CA ASN A 75 -1.88 -15.11 -14.44
C ASN A 75 -2.31 -15.19 -12.97
N GLU A 76 -3.18 -14.28 -12.56
CA GLU A 76 -3.66 -14.17 -11.17
C GLU A 76 -4.37 -15.45 -10.66
N ASN A 77 -4.98 -16.23 -11.55
CA ASN A 77 -5.70 -17.46 -11.23
C ASN A 77 -4.77 -18.70 -11.20
N ALA A 78 -3.53 -18.57 -11.68
CA ALA A 78 -2.57 -19.65 -11.64
C ALA A 78 -2.03 -19.87 -10.22
N LYS A 79 -1.51 -21.07 -9.97
CA LYS A 79 -0.95 -21.49 -8.69
C LYS A 79 0.55 -21.79 -8.83
N PRO A 80 1.38 -21.52 -7.81
CA PRO A 80 2.78 -21.92 -7.81
C PRO A 80 3.00 -23.42 -8.12
N SER A 81 2.12 -24.29 -7.59
CA SER A 81 2.14 -25.74 -7.80
C SER A 81 1.85 -26.20 -9.23
N GLN A 82 1.34 -25.32 -10.10
CA GLN A 82 1.06 -25.64 -11.50
C GLN A 82 2.26 -25.42 -12.42
N PHE A 83 3.32 -24.81 -11.93
CA PHE A 83 4.58 -24.68 -12.68
C PHE A 83 5.33 -26.01 -12.63
N THR A 84 6.03 -26.32 -13.70
CA THR A 84 6.79 -27.56 -13.83
C THR A 84 8.22 -27.27 -14.28
N ALA A 85 9.14 -28.18 -14.01
CA ALA A 85 10.46 -28.09 -14.63
C ALA A 85 10.42 -28.59 -16.07
N SER A 86 11.26 -28.02 -16.93
CA SER A 86 11.51 -28.53 -18.27
C SER A 86 12.23 -29.87 -18.20
N THR A 87 11.88 -30.77 -19.12
CA THR A 87 12.63 -32.01 -19.37
C THR A 87 13.74 -31.81 -20.40
N ASN A 88 13.89 -30.60 -20.94
CA ASN A 88 14.99 -30.25 -21.84
C ASN A 88 16.17 -29.70 -21.01
N TYR A 89 17.28 -30.45 -21.01
CA TYR A 89 18.49 -30.16 -20.24
C TYR A 89 19.69 -29.79 -21.12
N SER A 90 19.46 -29.28 -22.34
CA SER A 90 20.50 -29.00 -23.34
C SER A 90 21.57 -27.98 -22.91
N GLY A 91 21.38 -27.30 -21.77
CA GLY A 91 22.33 -26.33 -21.21
C GLY A 91 23.16 -26.83 -20.02
N LEU A 92 23.03 -28.10 -19.64
CA LEU A 92 23.80 -28.67 -18.54
C LEU A 92 25.18 -29.16 -19.00
N THR A 93 26.19 -28.92 -18.18
CA THR A 93 27.57 -29.37 -18.42
C THR A 93 28.04 -30.23 -17.27
N VAL A 94 28.89 -31.22 -17.54
CA VAL A 94 29.52 -32.06 -16.52
C VAL A 94 31.00 -31.74 -16.48
N THR A 95 31.51 -31.47 -15.29
CA THR A 95 32.94 -31.21 -15.06
C THR A 95 33.44 -32.10 -13.95
N ASP A 96 34.65 -32.61 -14.10
CA ASP A 96 35.35 -33.29 -13.02
C ASP A 96 36.60 -32.50 -12.62
N LEU A 97 36.83 -32.35 -11.32
CA LEU A 97 37.94 -31.55 -10.80
C LEU A 97 39.25 -32.35 -10.74
N ASP A 98 39.15 -33.68 -10.66
CA ASP A 98 40.28 -34.57 -10.45
C ASP A 98 40.84 -35.11 -11.78
N GLY A 99 40.23 -34.71 -12.91
CA GLY A 99 40.67 -35.04 -14.26
C GLY A 99 40.14 -36.37 -14.78
N ASP A 100 39.06 -36.89 -14.20
CA ASP A 100 38.45 -38.14 -14.62
C ASP A 100 37.93 -38.10 -16.05
N THR A 101 38.02 -39.23 -16.73
CA THR A 101 37.58 -39.40 -18.12
C THR A 101 36.36 -40.33 -18.22
N GLY A 102 35.67 -40.26 -19.36
CA GLY A 102 34.44 -41.04 -19.59
C GLY A 102 33.28 -40.59 -18.72
N LEU A 103 33.12 -39.27 -18.56
CA LEU A 103 32.06 -38.68 -17.75
C LEU A 103 30.69 -38.94 -18.40
N SER A 104 29.72 -39.37 -17.61
CA SER A 104 28.32 -39.45 -18.02
C SER A 104 27.41 -39.00 -16.89
N TRP A 105 26.23 -38.52 -17.26
CA TRP A 105 25.26 -38.01 -16.30
C TRP A 105 23.84 -38.23 -16.80
N THR A 106 22.91 -38.31 -15.85
CA THR A 106 21.46 -38.33 -16.10
C THR A 106 20.75 -37.49 -15.06
N VAL A 107 19.71 -36.77 -15.46
CA VAL A 107 18.84 -36.02 -14.55
C VAL A 107 17.65 -36.91 -14.19
N ASN A 108 17.37 -37.06 -12.90
CA ASN A 108 16.15 -37.69 -12.42
C ASN A 108 14.99 -36.70 -12.54
N THR A 109 14.29 -36.77 -13.66
CA THR A 109 13.16 -35.88 -13.99
C THR A 109 11.98 -36.03 -13.03
N ALA A 110 11.77 -37.22 -12.45
CA ALA A 110 10.71 -37.46 -11.47
C ALA A 110 11.03 -36.84 -10.09
N GLY A 111 12.30 -36.56 -9.81
CA GLY A 111 12.77 -35.99 -8.54
C GLY A 111 12.90 -34.47 -8.54
N VAL A 112 12.50 -33.76 -9.61
CA VAL A 112 12.68 -32.31 -9.68
C VAL A 112 11.76 -31.62 -8.68
N ALA A 113 12.35 -30.82 -7.80
CA ALA A 113 11.63 -30.01 -6.83
C ALA A 113 11.71 -28.53 -7.20
N LEU A 114 10.55 -27.87 -7.26
CA LEU A 114 10.49 -26.41 -7.36
C LEU A 114 10.45 -25.79 -5.97
N SER A 115 11.38 -24.88 -5.69
CA SER A 115 11.44 -24.12 -4.45
C SER A 115 10.91 -22.71 -4.69
N TRP A 116 9.72 -22.44 -4.17
CA TRP A 116 9.10 -21.10 -4.22
C TRP A 116 9.38 -20.33 -2.95
N LYS A 117 9.72 -19.04 -3.09
CA LYS A 117 9.99 -18.15 -1.96
C LYS A 117 9.36 -16.78 -2.13
N HIS A 118 8.99 -16.19 -1.00
CA HIS A 118 8.69 -14.77 -0.85
C HIS A 118 9.78 -14.15 0.02
N GLY A 119 10.62 -13.31 -0.58
CA GLY A 119 11.88 -12.88 0.06
C GLY A 119 12.74 -14.10 0.43
N ALA A 120 13.06 -14.24 1.72
CA ALA A 120 13.84 -15.37 2.22
C ALA A 120 12.99 -16.60 2.62
N THR A 121 11.66 -16.45 2.69
CA THR A 121 10.75 -17.46 3.25
C THR A 121 10.26 -18.41 2.18
N ILE A 122 10.37 -19.72 2.41
CA ILE A 122 9.81 -20.75 1.52
C ILE A 122 8.29 -20.80 1.68
N LEU A 123 7.58 -20.88 0.56
CA LEU A 123 6.12 -21.01 0.57
C LEU A 123 5.70 -22.38 1.14
N SER A 124 4.69 -22.36 2.01
CA SER A 124 4.06 -23.56 2.54
C SER A 124 3.24 -24.31 1.48
N SER A 125 2.95 -25.60 1.71
CA SER A 125 2.08 -26.39 0.82
C SER A 125 0.70 -25.77 0.62
N GLY A 126 0.16 -25.09 1.63
CA GLY A 126 -1.08 -24.32 1.49
C GLY A 126 -0.93 -23.19 0.48
N GLN A 127 0.10 -22.36 0.64
CA GLN A 127 0.39 -21.23 -0.27
C GLN A 127 0.71 -21.69 -1.70
N LEU A 128 1.40 -22.81 -1.88
CA LEU A 128 1.68 -23.37 -3.21
C LEU A 128 0.42 -23.78 -3.98
N ASN A 129 -0.65 -24.13 -3.27
CA ASN A 129 -1.91 -24.60 -3.84
C ASN A 129 -3.00 -23.51 -3.92
N GLN A 130 -2.69 -22.30 -3.46
CA GLN A 130 -3.53 -21.13 -3.65
C GLN A 130 -3.22 -20.45 -4.99
N PRO A 131 -4.22 -19.84 -5.64
CA PRO A 131 -3.97 -18.90 -6.74
C PRO A 131 -3.07 -17.74 -6.30
N PHE A 132 -2.41 -17.06 -7.25
CA PHE A 132 -1.64 -15.86 -6.94
C PHE A 132 -2.52 -14.71 -6.42
N SER A 133 -3.77 -14.63 -6.88
CA SER A 133 -4.79 -13.71 -6.37
C SER A 133 -6.04 -14.48 -5.91
N PRO A 134 -6.54 -14.23 -4.69
CA PRO A 134 -6.03 -13.26 -3.73
C PRO A 134 -4.78 -13.76 -2.99
N GLY A 135 -3.93 -12.85 -2.49
CA GLY A 135 -2.86 -13.22 -1.56
C GLY A 135 -1.49 -12.59 -1.82
N TRP A 136 -1.10 -12.54 -3.09
CA TRP A 136 0.24 -12.11 -3.51
C TRP A 136 0.20 -10.84 -4.37
N GLU A 137 -0.88 -10.09 -4.37
CA GLU A 137 -1.11 -9.01 -5.32
C GLU A 137 -0.07 -7.88 -5.18
N GLY A 138 0.63 -7.58 -6.28
CA GLY A 138 1.73 -6.63 -6.30
C GLY A 138 3.05 -7.16 -5.70
N GLU A 139 3.09 -8.40 -5.24
CA GLU A 139 4.29 -9.04 -4.72
C GLU A 139 5.17 -9.59 -5.85
N THR A 140 6.43 -9.82 -5.50
CA THR A 140 7.39 -10.58 -6.32
C THR A 140 7.76 -11.87 -5.59
N LEU A 141 7.53 -12.99 -6.25
CA LEU A 141 7.92 -14.32 -5.78
C LEU A 141 9.14 -14.79 -6.56
N THR A 142 9.96 -15.63 -5.95
CA THR A 142 11.07 -16.29 -6.63
C THR A 142 10.86 -17.79 -6.69
N VAL A 143 11.31 -18.39 -7.78
CA VAL A 143 11.26 -19.84 -7.98
C VAL A 143 12.59 -20.33 -8.55
N SER A 144 13.07 -21.44 -7.99
CA SER A 144 14.20 -22.19 -8.55
C SER A 144 13.84 -23.68 -8.64
N ALA A 145 14.47 -24.38 -9.57
CA ALA A 145 14.32 -25.82 -9.74
C ALA A 145 15.58 -26.53 -9.29
N VAL A 146 15.46 -27.58 -8.49
CA VAL A 146 16.56 -28.45 -8.10
C VAL A 146 16.23 -29.86 -8.58
N ALA A 147 17.11 -30.44 -9.40
CA ALA A 147 16.97 -31.82 -9.85
C ALA A 147 18.10 -32.69 -9.29
N PRO A 148 17.79 -33.90 -8.81
CA PRO A 148 18.79 -34.92 -8.55
C PRO A 148 19.41 -35.37 -9.87
N THR A 149 20.72 -35.58 -9.88
CA THR A 149 21.45 -36.19 -10.99
C THR A 149 22.16 -37.44 -10.52
N THR A 150 22.32 -38.38 -11.43
CA THR A 150 23.26 -39.49 -11.29
C THR A 150 24.44 -39.20 -12.20
N VAL A 151 25.64 -39.18 -11.63
CA VAL A 151 26.89 -38.90 -12.31
C VAL A 151 27.79 -40.12 -12.24
N SER A 152 28.60 -40.33 -13.28
CA SER A 152 29.60 -41.37 -13.30
C SER A 152 30.82 -41.00 -14.13
N SER A 153 31.95 -41.64 -13.82
CA SER A 153 33.20 -41.59 -14.57
C SER A 153 33.77 -43.00 -14.72
N ILE A 154 34.65 -43.20 -15.71
CA ILE A 154 35.31 -44.49 -15.94
C ILE A 154 36.53 -44.65 -15.01
N THR A 155 37.25 -43.56 -14.77
CA THR A 155 38.52 -43.55 -14.04
C THR A 155 38.40 -43.23 -12.56
N GLY A 156 37.28 -42.63 -12.13
CA GLY A 156 37.08 -42.13 -10.78
C GLY A 156 36.85 -43.20 -9.73
N ILE A 157 37.13 -42.84 -8.48
CA ILE A 157 36.80 -43.65 -7.30
C ILE A 157 36.24 -42.69 -6.25
N PRO A 158 34.92 -42.69 -5.98
CA PRO A 158 33.90 -43.58 -6.53
C PRO A 158 33.60 -43.34 -8.03
N ARG A 159 33.26 -44.40 -8.76
CA ARG A 159 32.91 -44.34 -10.20
C ARG A 159 31.55 -43.72 -10.49
N SER A 160 30.65 -43.71 -9.50
CA SER A 160 29.29 -43.20 -9.67
C SER A 160 28.73 -42.70 -8.35
N GLY A 161 27.78 -41.78 -8.43
CA GLY A 161 27.01 -41.34 -7.29
C GLY A 161 25.90 -40.38 -7.69
N SER A 162 25.30 -39.73 -6.69
CA SER A 162 24.19 -38.80 -6.88
C SER A 162 24.52 -37.44 -6.29
N GLY A 163 24.09 -36.37 -6.97
CA GLY A 163 24.20 -35.00 -6.50
C GLY A 163 23.18 -34.09 -7.17
N PRO A 164 22.87 -32.91 -6.61
CA PRO A 164 22.02 -31.94 -7.28
C PRO A 164 22.76 -31.34 -8.49
N VAL A 165 22.00 -30.82 -9.47
CA VAL A 165 22.55 -29.86 -10.43
C VAL A 165 23.02 -28.63 -9.65
N SER A 166 24.27 -28.22 -9.86
CA SER A 166 24.88 -27.05 -9.23
C SER A 166 24.67 -25.79 -10.08
N GLY A 167 24.29 -24.67 -9.46
CA GLY A 167 24.07 -23.40 -10.16
C GLY A 167 22.69 -23.31 -10.84
N THR A 168 21.61 -23.39 -10.05
CA THR A 168 20.24 -23.30 -10.55
C THR A 168 19.79 -21.84 -10.69
N ALA A 169 19.33 -21.44 -11.89
CA ALA A 169 18.65 -20.17 -12.10
C ALA A 169 17.53 -19.93 -11.07
N VAL A 170 17.46 -18.69 -10.60
CA VAL A 170 16.37 -18.17 -9.79
C VAL A 170 15.58 -17.20 -10.66
N TYR A 171 14.31 -17.50 -10.88
CA TYR A 171 13.42 -16.62 -11.64
C TYR A 171 12.54 -15.83 -10.69
N SER A 172 12.45 -14.52 -10.90
CA SER A 172 11.45 -13.68 -10.25
C SER A 172 10.17 -13.67 -11.08
N VAL A 173 9.01 -13.82 -10.43
CA VAL A 173 7.70 -13.64 -11.05
C VAL A 173 6.92 -12.55 -10.31
N LYS A 174 6.20 -11.73 -11.07
CA LYS A 174 5.45 -10.59 -10.56
C LYS A 174 3.97 -10.89 -10.61
N VAL A 175 3.29 -10.69 -9.48
CA VAL A 175 1.83 -10.81 -9.43
C VAL A 175 1.23 -9.43 -9.69
N PRO A 176 0.21 -9.31 -10.57
CA PRO A 176 -0.45 -8.05 -10.82
C PRO A 176 -0.92 -7.35 -9.53
N PRO A 177 -0.75 -6.02 -9.40
CA PRO A 177 -1.24 -5.29 -8.25
C PRO A 177 -2.76 -5.10 -8.33
N ILE A 178 -3.42 -5.00 -7.17
CA ILE A 178 -4.82 -4.61 -7.07
C ILE A 178 -4.99 -3.09 -7.01
N THR A 179 -6.08 -2.62 -7.59
CA THR A 179 -6.52 -1.23 -7.45
C THR A 179 -7.28 -1.07 -6.14
N TRP A 180 -6.85 -0.11 -5.32
CA TRP A 180 -7.53 0.22 -4.06
C TRP A 180 -8.57 1.30 -4.29
N LEU A 181 -9.77 1.06 -3.77
CA LEU A 181 -10.92 1.92 -3.99
C LEU A 181 -11.60 2.25 -2.66
N TYR A 182 -12.32 3.38 -2.62
CA TYR A 182 -13.20 3.75 -1.52
C TYR A 182 -14.62 3.83 -2.01
N ARG A 183 -15.51 3.01 -1.45
CA ARG A 183 -16.94 3.03 -1.75
C ARG A 183 -17.66 3.84 -0.68
N VAL A 184 -18.39 4.87 -1.11
CA VAL A 184 -19.10 5.78 -0.21
C VAL A 184 -20.45 6.16 -0.80
N ASN A 185 -21.53 5.76 -0.12
CA ASN A 185 -22.91 6.03 -0.53
C ASN A 185 -23.19 5.74 -2.02
N GLY A 186 -22.89 4.52 -2.46
CA GLY A 186 -23.13 4.05 -3.84
C GLY A 186 -22.13 4.53 -4.90
N VAL A 187 -21.17 5.39 -4.56
CA VAL A 187 -20.12 5.88 -5.48
C VAL A 187 -18.76 5.34 -5.06
N THR A 188 -17.86 5.16 -6.02
CA THR A 188 -16.50 4.67 -5.79
C THR A 188 -15.46 5.71 -6.21
N PHE A 189 -14.51 5.99 -5.31
CA PHE A 189 -13.32 6.80 -5.57
C PHE A 189 -12.08 5.92 -5.62
N ASN A 190 -11.08 6.31 -6.40
CA ASN A 190 -9.76 5.69 -6.32
C ASN A 190 -9.06 6.16 -5.05
N ALA A 191 -8.32 5.25 -4.38
CA ALA A 191 -7.67 5.56 -3.11
C ALA A 191 -6.62 6.69 -3.21
N ASN A 192 -6.11 6.97 -4.41
CA ASN A 192 -5.13 8.03 -4.67
C ASN A 192 -5.74 9.40 -5.03
N GLN A 193 -7.06 9.55 -5.02
CA GLN A 193 -7.72 10.82 -5.36
C GLN A 193 -7.77 11.83 -4.20
N GLY A 194 -7.21 11.49 -3.03
CA GLY A 194 -7.19 12.37 -1.85
C GLY A 194 -8.47 12.34 -1.02
N PHE A 195 -9.37 11.39 -1.25
CA PHE A 195 -10.51 11.14 -0.38
C PHE A 195 -10.06 10.47 0.94
N PRO A 196 -10.67 10.80 2.11
CA PRO A 196 -11.65 11.88 2.32
C PRO A 196 -10.97 13.21 2.72
N THR A 197 -11.48 14.34 2.27
CA THR A 197 -11.04 15.68 2.69
C THR A 197 -11.97 16.34 3.70
N THR A 198 -13.18 15.82 3.86
CA THR A 198 -14.15 16.25 4.86
C THR A 198 -14.55 15.09 5.75
N GLY A 199 -15.00 15.37 6.97
CA GLY A 199 -15.50 14.35 7.88
C GLY A 199 -16.57 14.88 8.82
N PHE A 200 -17.35 13.96 9.39
CA PHE A 200 -18.33 14.21 10.44
C PHE A 200 -18.58 12.93 11.23
N ILE A 201 -19.16 13.06 12.42
CA ILE A 201 -19.52 11.90 13.26
C ILE A 201 -20.62 11.10 12.55
N GLY A 202 -20.40 9.79 12.38
CA GLY A 202 -21.28 8.86 11.67
C GLY A 202 -20.93 8.67 10.19
N ALA A 203 -19.98 9.46 9.65
CA ALA A 203 -19.49 9.27 8.30
C ALA A 203 -18.83 7.88 8.17
N LYS A 204 -19.17 7.15 7.10
CA LYS A 204 -18.67 5.81 6.84
C LYS A 204 -18.34 5.59 5.37
N TYR A 205 -17.25 4.90 5.10
CA TYR A 205 -16.85 4.47 3.76
C TYR A 205 -16.16 3.11 3.84
N GLN A 206 -16.23 2.37 2.75
CA GLN A 206 -15.71 1.02 2.66
C GLN A 206 -14.44 1.02 1.80
N ILE A 207 -13.33 0.55 2.36
CA ILE A 207 -12.09 0.34 1.59
C ILE A 207 -12.22 -0.98 0.82
N LEU A 208 -11.86 -1.00 -0.46
CA LEU A 208 -11.94 -2.18 -1.33
C LEU A 208 -10.56 -2.62 -1.79
N ALA A 209 -10.27 -3.91 -1.62
CA ALA A 209 -9.14 -4.58 -2.25
C ALA A 209 -9.52 -5.03 -3.69
N GLY A 210 -9.70 -4.07 -4.60
CA GLY A 210 -10.27 -4.29 -5.93
C GLY A 210 -11.80 -4.46 -5.92
N ALA A 211 -12.32 -5.39 -5.11
CA ALA A 211 -13.75 -5.67 -4.96
C ALA A 211 -14.12 -6.03 -3.50
N ASP A 212 -15.40 -5.90 -3.13
CA ASP A 212 -15.89 -6.21 -1.76
C ASP A 212 -15.55 -7.64 -1.33
N THR A 213 -15.73 -8.59 -2.23
CA THR A 213 -15.50 -10.03 -1.99
C THR A 213 -14.06 -10.34 -1.61
N ASN A 214 -13.11 -9.46 -1.96
CA ASN A 214 -11.70 -9.66 -1.66
C ASN A 214 -11.32 -9.21 -0.25
N ASN A 215 -12.16 -8.39 0.41
CA ASN A 215 -11.80 -7.77 1.69
C ASN A 215 -11.62 -8.80 2.82
N SER A 216 -12.28 -9.96 2.73
CA SER A 216 -12.12 -11.05 3.69
C SER A 216 -10.72 -11.68 3.69
N ASN A 217 -9.94 -11.47 2.62
CA ASN A 217 -8.56 -11.94 2.52
C ASN A 217 -7.58 -11.10 3.35
N TYR A 218 -8.06 -10.01 3.96
CA TYR A 218 -7.25 -9.08 4.73
C TYR A 218 -7.71 -8.99 6.18
N THR A 219 -6.80 -8.46 7.00
CA THR A 219 -7.07 -7.99 8.36
C THR A 219 -6.89 -6.48 8.37
N TRP A 220 -7.77 -5.80 9.08
CA TRP A 220 -7.92 -4.35 9.05
C TRP A 220 -7.72 -3.79 10.45
N THR A 221 -6.81 -2.84 10.59
CA THR A 221 -6.55 -2.21 11.89
C THR A 221 -6.29 -0.71 11.73
N VAL A 222 -6.73 0.06 12.72
CA VAL A 222 -6.37 1.48 12.84
C VAL A 222 -5.07 1.56 13.62
N SER A 223 -4.06 2.26 13.07
CA SER A 223 -2.72 2.37 13.65
C SER A 223 -2.16 3.80 13.59
N PRO A 224 -1.71 4.36 14.73
CA PRO A 224 -1.99 3.88 16.09
C PRO A 224 -3.51 3.87 16.36
N PRO A 225 -4.02 3.06 17.30
CA PRO A 225 -5.43 3.08 17.66
C PRO A 225 -5.86 4.48 18.11
N VAL A 226 -6.96 4.98 17.56
CA VAL A 226 -7.56 6.27 17.94
C VAL A 226 -9.03 6.06 18.31
N SER A 227 -9.55 6.83 19.27
CA SER A 227 -10.91 6.65 19.80
C SER A 227 -12.02 7.15 18.87
N TRP A 228 -11.68 7.94 17.86
CA TRP A 228 -12.64 8.63 16.99
C TRP A 228 -12.85 7.93 15.64
N ILE A 229 -12.20 6.79 15.41
CA ILE A 229 -12.29 6.00 14.18
C ILE A 229 -12.29 4.51 14.49
N THR A 230 -13.14 3.77 13.79
CA THR A 230 -13.11 2.31 13.77
C THR A 230 -12.99 1.80 12.35
N VAL A 231 -12.42 0.60 12.19
CA VAL A 231 -12.49 -0.19 10.95
C VAL A 231 -12.96 -1.60 11.32
N ASP A 232 -13.93 -2.13 10.58
CA ASP A 232 -14.41 -3.50 10.81
C ASP A 232 -13.62 -4.54 9.98
N ASN A 233 -13.98 -5.82 10.14
CA ASN A 233 -13.33 -6.93 9.45
C ASN A 233 -13.55 -6.95 7.93
N ASN A 234 -14.48 -6.16 7.42
CA ASN A 234 -14.71 -6.00 6.00
C ASN A 234 -14.04 -4.75 5.44
N GLY A 235 -13.39 -3.90 6.26
CA GLY A 235 -12.76 -2.66 5.84
C GLY A 235 -13.69 -1.43 5.88
N LEU A 236 -14.84 -1.52 6.56
CA LEU A 236 -15.75 -0.40 6.74
C LEU A 236 -15.15 0.55 7.78
N VAL A 237 -14.71 1.71 7.31
CA VAL A 237 -14.21 2.79 8.17
C VAL A 237 -15.39 3.64 8.62
N THR A 238 -15.47 3.90 9.93
CA THR A 238 -16.50 4.76 10.54
C THR A 238 -15.85 5.81 11.43
N TYR A 239 -16.26 7.06 11.27
CA TYR A 239 -15.89 8.16 12.15
C TYR A 239 -16.86 8.22 13.33
N THR A 240 -16.39 7.88 14.52
CA THR A 240 -17.19 7.79 15.75
C THR A 240 -17.05 9.03 16.63
N GLY A 241 -16.06 9.87 16.37
CA GLY A 241 -15.81 11.10 17.12
C GLY A 241 -15.15 12.18 16.28
N THR A 242 -14.96 13.35 16.87
CA THR A 242 -14.25 14.47 16.24
C THR A 242 -12.74 14.29 16.40
N PRO A 243 -11.93 14.47 15.34
CA PRO A 243 -10.48 14.46 15.46
C PRO A 243 -9.98 15.51 16.47
N PRO A 244 -8.94 15.17 17.26
CA PRO A 244 -8.34 16.12 18.19
C PRO A 244 -7.69 17.30 17.46
N SER A 245 -7.54 18.44 18.13
CA SER A 245 -7.03 19.69 17.55
C SER A 245 -5.54 19.71 17.22
N SER A 246 -4.78 18.66 17.56
CA SER A 246 -3.35 18.52 17.26
C SER A 246 -2.98 17.04 17.10
N ASP A 247 -2.04 16.75 16.19
CA ASP A 247 -1.44 15.44 15.93
C ASP A 247 -2.44 14.29 15.65
N TRP A 248 -3.43 14.53 14.79
CA TRP A 248 -4.39 13.50 14.38
C TRP A 248 -3.85 12.62 13.24
N SER A 249 -2.61 12.10 13.33
CA SER A 249 -2.13 11.15 12.32
C SER A 249 -2.63 9.74 12.61
N TYR A 250 -3.44 9.16 11.73
CA TYR A 250 -3.81 7.76 11.79
C TYR A 250 -3.64 7.11 10.42
N THR A 251 -3.50 5.79 10.43
CA THR A 251 -3.45 4.98 9.22
C THR A 251 -4.35 3.78 9.36
N ILE A 252 -4.84 3.29 8.23
CA ILE A 252 -5.44 1.96 8.18
C ILE A 252 -4.36 0.99 7.70
N GLN A 253 -3.98 0.06 8.57
CA GLN A 253 -3.10 -1.05 8.23
C GLN A 253 -3.95 -2.22 7.73
N ILE A 254 -3.57 -2.71 6.56
CA ILE A 254 -4.24 -3.77 5.83
C ILE A 254 -3.23 -4.89 5.65
N ARG A 255 -3.40 -5.97 6.42
CA ARG A 255 -2.49 -7.12 6.35
C ARG A 255 -3.14 -8.25 5.57
N ASN A 256 -2.47 -8.68 4.50
CA ASN A 256 -2.88 -9.83 3.71
C ASN A 256 -2.71 -11.10 4.53
N ARG A 257 -3.75 -11.95 4.60
CA ARG A 257 -3.74 -13.17 5.42
C ARG A 257 -2.86 -14.29 4.85
N ILE A 258 -2.51 -14.23 3.56
CA ILE A 258 -1.75 -15.26 2.85
C ILE A 258 -0.26 -14.91 2.83
N SER A 259 0.09 -13.71 2.34
CA SER A 259 1.50 -13.26 2.26
C SER A 259 2.00 -12.67 3.57
N GLY A 260 1.10 -12.19 4.44
CA GLY A 260 1.47 -11.45 5.64
C GLY A 260 1.91 -10.01 5.35
N THR A 261 1.98 -9.58 4.08
CA THR A 261 2.35 -8.21 3.71
C THR A 261 1.37 -7.21 4.34
N ILE A 262 1.94 -6.13 4.86
CA ILE A 262 1.19 -5.00 5.40
C ILE A 262 1.21 -3.87 4.39
N ARG A 263 0.03 -3.41 3.99
CA ARG A 263 -0.18 -2.15 3.31
C ARG A 263 -0.69 -1.11 4.31
N THR A 264 -0.16 0.09 4.21
CA THR A 264 -0.63 1.23 5.02
C THR A 264 -1.34 2.22 4.10
N ILE A 265 -2.58 2.54 4.43
CA ILE A 265 -3.31 3.65 3.81
C ILE A 265 -3.27 4.83 4.77
N SER A 266 -2.61 5.91 4.34
CA SER A 266 -2.61 7.17 5.06
C SER A 266 -3.93 7.91 4.81
N THR A 267 -4.53 8.37 5.90
CA THR A 267 -5.86 9.01 5.90
C THR A 267 -5.78 10.45 6.44
N ASN A 268 -4.58 11.04 6.47
CA ASN A 268 -4.33 12.44 6.84
C ASN A 268 -4.75 13.41 5.72
N THR A 269 -5.86 13.10 5.04
CA THR A 269 -6.41 13.89 3.94
C THR A 269 -7.51 14.83 4.42
N LEU A 270 -8.05 14.62 5.64
CA LEU A 270 -9.07 15.49 6.20
C LEU A 270 -8.55 16.92 6.37
N GLN A 271 -9.33 17.88 5.89
CA GLN A 271 -9.02 19.31 5.96
C GLN A 271 -10.14 20.07 6.68
N LYS A 272 -11.36 19.53 6.65
CA LYS A 272 -12.54 20.17 7.22
C LYS A 272 -13.37 19.17 8.00
N TRP A 273 -13.85 19.61 9.15
CA TRP A 273 -14.75 18.84 10.00
C TRP A 273 -16.12 19.51 10.11
N HIS A 274 -17.16 18.76 9.77
CA HIS A 274 -18.54 19.19 9.84
C HIS A 274 -19.22 18.67 11.11
N THR A 275 -20.06 19.50 11.69
CA THR A 275 -20.99 19.11 12.75
C THR A 275 -22.39 19.58 12.40
N PHE A 276 -23.39 18.86 12.90
CA PHE A 276 -24.78 19.09 12.56
C PHE A 276 -25.60 19.25 13.83
N ARG A 277 -26.52 20.21 13.81
CA ARG A 277 -27.54 20.34 14.84
C ARG A 277 -28.81 19.62 14.39
N ILE A 278 -29.13 18.52 15.05
CA ILE A 278 -30.24 17.62 14.69
C ILE A 278 -31.54 18.04 15.39
N GLY A 279 -32.68 17.89 14.70
CA GLY A 279 -34.02 18.04 15.29
C GLY A 279 -34.41 19.47 15.66
N ALA A 280 -33.64 20.47 15.23
CA ALA A 280 -33.93 21.85 15.55
C ALA A 280 -33.42 22.80 14.45
N SER A 281 -34.38 23.22 13.63
CA SER A 281 -34.17 24.19 12.58
C SER A 281 -34.06 25.61 13.19
N MET A 282 -33.34 26.54 12.56
CA MET A 282 -33.21 27.93 13.05
C MET A 282 -33.13 28.97 11.94
N THR A 283 -33.41 30.23 12.30
CA THR A 283 -33.20 31.38 11.41
C THR A 283 -31.72 31.59 11.13
N GLN A 284 -31.43 32.29 10.03
CA GLN A 284 -30.05 32.55 9.58
C GLN A 284 -29.15 33.16 10.67
N GLY A 285 -29.58 34.23 11.33
CA GLY A 285 -28.79 34.88 12.39
C GLY A 285 -28.45 33.92 13.52
N LYS A 286 -29.45 33.15 13.99
CA LYS A 286 -29.24 32.12 15.00
C LYS A 286 -28.29 31.02 14.55
N ALA A 287 -28.28 30.67 13.26
CA ALA A 287 -27.36 29.66 12.71
C ALA A 287 -25.91 30.12 12.75
N ILE A 288 -25.67 31.40 12.46
CA ILE A 288 -24.35 32.03 12.58
C ILE A 288 -23.91 32.04 14.04
N ASP A 289 -24.78 32.51 14.94
CA ASP A 289 -24.50 32.57 16.37
C ASP A 289 -24.22 31.19 16.93
N TYR A 290 -25.03 30.18 16.55
CA TYR A 290 -24.82 28.80 16.93
C TYR A 290 -23.47 28.28 16.49
N CYS A 291 -23.12 28.38 15.20
CA CYS A 291 -21.83 27.90 14.72
C CYS A 291 -20.65 28.61 15.37
N THR A 292 -20.76 29.92 15.62
CA THR A 292 -19.71 30.69 16.30
C THR A 292 -19.60 30.28 17.78
N SER A 293 -20.72 30.01 18.45
CA SER A 293 -20.77 29.61 19.86
C SER A 293 -20.13 28.24 20.14
N LEU A 294 -19.98 27.38 19.11
CA LEU A 294 -19.25 26.12 19.22
C LEU A 294 -17.74 26.32 19.48
N GLY A 295 -17.21 27.53 19.26
CA GLY A 295 -15.80 27.84 19.46
C GLY A 295 -14.88 27.20 18.43
N SER A 296 -13.57 27.16 18.71
CA SER A 296 -12.57 26.40 17.93
C SER A 296 -12.57 26.64 16.41
N GLY A 297 -12.96 27.84 15.97
CA GLY A 297 -12.98 28.21 14.56
C GLY A 297 -14.17 27.68 13.75
N TYR A 298 -15.22 27.15 14.41
CA TYR A 298 -16.45 26.79 13.71
C TYR A 298 -17.14 28.01 13.12
N ARG A 299 -17.68 27.82 11.92
CA ARG A 299 -18.46 28.82 11.20
C ARG A 299 -19.55 28.17 10.38
N LEU A 300 -20.49 28.99 9.92
CA LEU A 300 -21.42 28.56 8.89
C LEU A 300 -20.64 28.22 7.59
N PRO A 301 -20.93 27.07 6.93
CA PRO A 301 -20.26 26.67 5.71
C PRO A 301 -20.57 27.62 4.55
N THR A 302 -19.59 27.84 3.68
CA THR A 302 -19.78 28.39 2.35
C THR A 302 -20.25 27.28 1.40
N TYR A 303 -20.79 27.63 0.24
CA TYR A 303 -21.21 26.60 -0.71
C TYR A 303 -20.03 25.72 -1.16
N TYR A 304 -18.80 26.26 -1.24
CA TYR A 304 -17.59 25.50 -1.54
C TYR A 304 -17.17 24.52 -0.43
N ASP A 305 -17.69 24.68 0.79
CA ASP A 305 -17.50 23.66 1.83
C ASP A 305 -18.45 22.48 1.63
N LEU A 306 -19.54 22.65 0.87
CA LEU A 306 -20.61 21.66 0.73
C LEU A 306 -20.66 21.01 -0.66
N LEU A 307 -20.35 21.74 -1.73
CA LEU A 307 -20.60 21.34 -3.12
C LEU A 307 -19.41 21.61 -4.04
N ASN A 308 -19.15 20.68 -4.97
CA ASN A 308 -18.17 20.83 -6.04
C ASN A 308 -18.68 21.79 -7.15
N GLY A 309 -17.92 22.85 -7.39
CA GLY A 309 -18.19 23.77 -8.48
C GLY A 309 -19.25 24.83 -8.16
N ARG A 310 -19.34 25.82 -9.06
CA ARG A 310 -20.26 26.96 -8.94
C ARG A 310 -21.68 26.50 -9.29
N PRO A 311 -22.68 26.69 -8.42
CA PRO A 311 -24.08 26.43 -8.75
C PRO A 311 -24.47 27.19 -10.02
N ARG A 312 -24.95 26.49 -11.05
CA ARG A 312 -25.45 27.13 -12.27
C ARG A 312 -26.88 27.58 -11.98
N VAL A 313 -27.01 28.79 -11.46
CA VAL A 313 -28.32 29.36 -11.11
C VAL A 313 -29.04 29.77 -12.39
N THR A 314 -30.19 29.14 -12.67
CA THR A 314 -31.13 29.60 -13.70
C THR A 314 -32.40 30.01 -12.96
N ASN A 315 -32.88 31.25 -13.14
CA ASN A 315 -34.07 31.78 -12.44
C ASN A 315 -34.06 31.66 -10.90
N GLY A 316 -32.90 31.86 -10.24
CA GLY A 316 -32.81 31.81 -8.77
C GLY A 316 -32.78 30.39 -8.16
N GLN A 317 -32.71 29.35 -8.99
CA GLN A 317 -32.55 27.96 -8.55
C GLN A 317 -31.36 27.31 -9.30
N SER A 318 -30.47 26.64 -8.58
CA SER A 318 -29.55 25.67 -9.20
C SER A 318 -30.16 24.29 -8.98
N GLU A 319 -30.97 23.84 -9.94
CA GLU A 319 -31.73 22.61 -9.81
C GLU A 319 -30.93 21.35 -10.14
N GLN A 320 -29.73 21.50 -10.70
CA GLN A 320 -28.93 20.35 -11.10
C GLN A 320 -28.11 19.81 -9.91
N PRO A 321 -28.19 18.50 -9.61
CA PRO A 321 -27.33 17.86 -8.63
C PRO A 321 -25.87 18.04 -9.00
N VAL A 322 -25.04 18.30 -7.99
CA VAL A 322 -23.60 18.45 -8.20
C VAL A 322 -22.94 17.09 -8.43
N SER A 323 -21.95 17.05 -9.33
CA SER A 323 -21.21 15.82 -9.64
C SER A 323 -20.41 15.31 -8.43
N ARG A 324 -20.46 13.99 -8.19
CA ARG A 324 -19.64 13.27 -7.21
C ARG A 324 -18.41 12.60 -7.84
N THR A 325 -17.87 13.16 -8.93
CA THR A 325 -16.74 12.56 -9.70
C THR A 325 -15.36 12.78 -9.07
N ALA A 326 -15.23 13.70 -8.12
CA ALA A 326 -13.98 13.97 -7.41
C ALA A 326 -14.24 14.30 -5.94
N PRO A 327 -13.35 13.90 -5.02
CA PRO A 327 -13.44 14.28 -3.61
C PRO A 327 -13.20 15.78 -3.42
N GLY A 328 -13.49 16.27 -2.21
CA GLY A 328 -13.46 17.68 -1.86
C GLY A 328 -14.61 18.06 -0.91
N PRO A 329 -15.59 18.88 -1.32
CA PRO A 329 -16.66 19.36 -0.44
C PRO A 329 -17.57 18.26 0.10
N LEU A 330 -18.22 18.53 1.24
CA LEU A 330 -18.96 17.55 2.04
C LEU A 330 -19.91 16.67 1.22
N TRP A 331 -20.87 17.27 0.50
CA TRP A 331 -21.88 16.48 -0.21
C TRP A 331 -21.28 15.77 -1.43
N SER A 332 -20.27 16.36 -2.07
CA SER A 332 -19.58 15.70 -3.20
C SER A 332 -18.90 14.41 -2.76
N GLU A 333 -18.30 14.42 -1.58
CA GLU A 333 -17.67 13.24 -0.99
C GLU A 333 -18.71 12.23 -0.50
N TRP A 334 -19.60 12.64 0.40
CA TRP A 334 -20.44 11.72 1.16
C TRP A 334 -21.82 11.47 0.53
N GLY A 335 -22.24 12.31 -0.41
CA GLY A 335 -23.56 12.24 -1.04
C GLY A 335 -24.68 12.58 -0.07
N ASN A 336 -25.80 11.87 -0.19
CA ASN A 336 -26.97 12.07 0.66
C ASN A 336 -26.63 11.91 2.15
N ILE A 337 -26.60 13.01 2.91
CA ILE A 337 -26.23 13.02 4.33
C ILE A 337 -27.25 12.30 5.21
N SER A 338 -28.52 12.26 4.80
CA SER A 338 -29.57 11.52 5.53
C SER A 338 -29.35 9.99 5.52
N ALA A 339 -28.47 9.47 4.66
CA ALA A 339 -28.04 8.07 4.70
C ALA A 339 -27.12 7.75 5.90
N TYR A 340 -26.60 8.78 6.58
CA TYR A 340 -25.68 8.67 7.70
C TYR A 340 -26.29 9.14 9.02
N ILE A 341 -27.11 10.20 8.96
CA ILE A 341 -27.65 10.86 10.13
C ILE A 341 -29.18 10.81 10.06
N SER A 342 -29.79 10.13 11.04
CA SER A 342 -31.24 10.07 11.18
C SER A 342 -31.80 11.44 11.63
N ASN A 343 -33.01 11.76 11.17
CA ASN A 343 -33.75 12.98 11.54
C ASN A 343 -33.02 14.30 11.22
N ILE A 344 -32.09 14.29 10.27
CA ILE A 344 -31.51 15.52 9.73
C ILE A 344 -32.51 16.17 8.76
N ASP A 345 -32.74 17.48 8.86
CA ASP A 345 -33.52 18.15 7.82
C ASP A 345 -32.73 18.15 6.52
N TYR A 346 -33.44 18.06 5.41
CA TYR A 346 -32.82 18.00 4.10
C TYR A 346 -32.16 19.31 3.67
N ILE A 347 -32.40 20.43 4.35
CA ILE A 347 -31.94 21.76 3.91
C ILE A 347 -31.07 22.38 5.01
N THR A 348 -29.88 22.85 4.63
CA THR A 348 -28.97 23.62 5.50
C THR A 348 -28.69 25.01 4.98
N TRP A 349 -28.44 25.93 5.92
CA TRP A 349 -27.92 27.26 5.61
C TRP A 349 -26.48 27.19 5.07
N THR A 350 -26.16 28.07 4.12
CA THR A 350 -24.80 28.30 3.62
C THR A 350 -24.55 29.77 3.31
N ARG A 351 -23.30 30.22 3.43
CA ARG A 351 -22.85 31.55 3.01
C ARG A 351 -22.58 31.58 1.51
N THR A 352 -23.05 32.63 0.83
CA THR A 352 -22.58 32.92 -0.53
C THR A 352 -21.21 33.59 -0.43
N VAL A 353 -20.30 33.22 -1.34
CA VAL A 353 -19.05 33.96 -1.51
C VAL A 353 -19.41 35.18 -2.36
N THR A 354 -18.93 36.37 -1.99
CA THR A 354 -19.18 37.62 -2.70
C THR A 354 -18.72 37.46 -4.15
N ASP A 355 -19.67 37.15 -5.02
CA ASP A 355 -19.45 36.93 -6.43
C ASP A 355 -20.52 37.74 -7.15
N SER A 356 -20.10 38.36 -8.24
CA SER A 356 -20.77 39.27 -9.18
C SER A 356 -22.23 38.95 -9.58
N LEU A 357 -22.80 37.84 -9.13
CA LEU A 357 -24.20 37.43 -9.33
C LEU A 357 -25.16 37.88 -8.21
N SER A 358 -24.64 38.47 -7.12
CA SER A 358 -25.45 39.11 -6.08
C SER A 358 -25.89 40.50 -6.54
N THR A 359 -26.88 40.58 -7.42
CA THR A 359 -27.55 41.86 -7.74
C THR A 359 -28.50 42.33 -6.62
N THR A 360 -28.73 41.52 -5.58
CA THR A 360 -29.74 41.77 -4.54
C THR A 360 -29.23 41.70 -3.09
N GLY A 361 -27.92 41.69 -2.83
CA GLY A 361 -27.37 41.91 -1.49
C GLY A 361 -27.59 40.82 -0.44
N THR A 362 -28.09 39.63 -0.81
CA THR A 362 -28.24 38.50 0.13
C THR A 362 -27.01 37.61 0.17
N ASN A 363 -26.27 37.66 1.29
CA ASN A 363 -25.02 36.91 1.53
C ASN A 363 -25.22 35.42 1.93
N PHE A 364 -26.43 34.87 1.73
CA PHE A 364 -26.80 33.54 2.24
C PHE A 364 -27.68 32.77 1.26
N ALA A 365 -27.55 31.44 1.30
CA ALA A 365 -28.26 30.50 0.46
C ALA A 365 -28.52 29.20 1.25
N SER A 366 -29.08 28.20 0.57
CA SER A 366 -29.32 26.88 1.16
C SER A 366 -28.85 25.76 0.25
N VAL A 367 -28.46 24.63 0.87
CA VAL A 367 -28.08 23.39 0.17
C VAL A 367 -28.99 22.26 0.63
N ASN A 368 -29.47 21.46 -0.31
CA ASN A 368 -30.23 20.26 -0.02
C ASN A 368 -29.29 19.06 0.17
N PHE A 369 -29.21 18.54 1.39
CA PHE A 369 -28.37 17.39 1.74
C PHE A 369 -28.85 16.05 1.18
N SER A 370 -30.10 15.92 0.73
CA SER A 370 -30.55 14.71 0.03
C SER A 370 -30.12 14.70 -1.44
N ALA A 371 -30.18 15.87 -2.09
CA ALA A 371 -30.07 15.97 -3.54
C ALA A 371 -28.78 16.65 -4.04
N GLY A 372 -28.02 17.29 -3.15
CA GLY A 372 -26.80 18.02 -3.53
C GLY A 372 -27.08 19.23 -4.39
N THR A 373 -28.26 19.83 -4.22
CA THR A 373 -28.71 20.99 -4.98
C THR A 373 -28.59 22.26 -4.17
N TYR A 374 -28.35 23.38 -4.87
CA TYR A 374 -28.17 24.69 -4.27
C TYR A 374 -29.36 25.58 -4.61
N LYS A 375 -29.89 26.29 -3.61
CA LYS A 375 -30.94 27.27 -3.80
C LYS A 375 -30.49 28.59 -3.20
N SER A 376 -30.29 29.60 -4.06
CA SER A 376 -30.16 30.99 -3.61
C SER A 376 -31.47 31.39 -2.94
N VAL A 377 -31.39 31.94 -1.74
CA VAL A 377 -32.58 32.42 -1.04
C VAL A 377 -32.94 33.77 -1.65
N TRP A 378 -34.13 33.83 -2.27
CA TRP A 378 -34.72 35.09 -2.72
C TRP A 378 -35.14 35.89 -1.47
N SER A 379 -34.62 37.11 -1.32
CA SER A 379 -34.98 38.05 -0.24
C SER A 379 -36.45 38.45 -0.35
N PRO A 380 -37.26 38.38 0.71
CA PRO A 380 -38.22 39.43 0.99
C PRO A 380 -37.51 40.49 1.83
N ASP A 381 -37.53 41.72 1.35
CA ASP A 381 -36.89 42.89 1.95
C ASP A 381 -36.90 42.94 3.49
N ASN A 382 -35.70 43.07 4.06
CA ASN A 382 -35.39 44.05 5.09
C ASN A 382 -36.43 44.24 6.22
N LYS A 383 -36.63 43.29 7.15
CA LYS A 383 -37.24 43.59 8.46
C LYS A 383 -36.67 42.81 9.62
N ASN A 384 -36.04 43.56 10.52
CA ASN A 384 -35.78 43.23 11.92
C ASN A 384 -37.11 43.08 12.73
N SER A 385 -37.99 42.15 12.38
CA SER A 385 -39.19 41.90 13.18
C SER A 385 -39.55 40.43 13.26
N ALA A 386 -39.69 39.95 14.49
CA ALA A 386 -39.97 38.58 14.88
C ALA A 386 -41.39 38.08 14.52
N SER A 387 -41.96 38.48 13.37
CA SER A 387 -43.39 38.24 13.10
C SER A 387 -43.81 38.09 11.64
N ASP A 388 -42.93 37.79 10.69
CA ASP A 388 -43.37 37.56 9.30
C ASP A 388 -43.38 36.06 8.94
N ASN A 389 -44.58 35.48 9.05
CA ASN A 389 -44.94 34.16 8.55
C ASN A 389 -45.20 34.23 7.03
N ASN A 390 -44.21 33.86 6.21
CA ASN A 390 -44.41 33.46 4.81
C ASN A 390 -43.83 32.03 4.62
N PRO A 391 -44.65 31.03 4.23
CA PRO A 391 -44.30 29.61 4.37
C PRO A 391 -43.50 29.09 3.17
N SER A 392 -42.17 29.13 3.28
CA SER A 392 -41.30 28.12 2.66
C SER A 392 -39.93 28.05 3.37
N HIS A 393 -40.00 27.70 4.67
CA HIS A 393 -38.92 27.34 5.60
C HIS A 393 -37.88 28.43 5.98
N PRO A 394 -38.24 29.39 6.87
CA PRO A 394 -37.25 30.27 7.52
C PRO A 394 -36.38 29.54 8.56
N TRP A 395 -36.65 28.26 8.79
CA TRP A 395 -35.93 27.39 9.70
C TRP A 395 -35.28 26.27 8.91
N GLN A 396 -33.95 26.19 8.96
CA GLN A 396 -33.18 25.13 8.31
C GLN A 396 -32.32 24.42 9.34
N THR A 397 -31.95 23.16 9.07
CA THR A 397 -30.91 22.47 9.84
C THR A 397 -29.61 23.27 9.76
N VAL A 398 -28.81 23.22 10.82
CA VAL A 398 -27.53 23.90 10.86
C VAL A 398 -26.41 22.90 10.74
N SER A 399 -25.67 22.98 9.64
CA SER A 399 -24.32 22.45 9.55
C SER A 399 -23.32 23.56 9.89
N CYS A 400 -22.32 23.24 10.70
CA CYS A 400 -21.18 24.10 10.96
C CYS A 400 -19.92 23.38 10.49
N VAL A 401 -18.92 24.14 10.03
CA VAL A 401 -17.65 23.61 9.56
C VAL A 401 -16.49 24.31 10.25
N LYS A 402 -15.44 23.56 10.56
CA LYS A 402 -14.12 24.10 10.94
C LYS A 402 -13.04 23.49 10.06
N SER A 403 -11.94 24.20 9.87
CA SER A 403 -10.71 23.60 9.35
C SER A 403 -10.00 22.82 10.44
N ILE A 404 -9.25 21.77 10.08
CA ILE A 404 -8.49 20.93 11.03
C ILE A 404 -7.06 20.67 10.58
#